data_AF-A0A2T7PDU4-F1
#
_entry.id   AF-A0A2T7PDU4-F1
#
_cell.length_a   1.000
_cell.length_b   1.000
_cell.length_c   1.000
_cell.angle_alpha   90.00
_cell.angle_beta   90.00
_cell.angle_gamma   90.00
#
_symmetry.space_group_name_H-M   'P 1'
#
loop_
_entity.id
_entity.type
_entity.pdbx_description
1 polymer ?
#
loop_
_entity_poly.entity_id
_entity_poly.type
_entity_poly.pdbx_seq_one_letter_code
_entity_poly.pdbx_strand_id
1 'polypeptide(L)'
;MMAKRTRRCAGLRSLKRACRLLFWRVCTRRSQQVLAVCIVIGLFLTSIASISVAFTPSGLAERYRALQTQGSMLTADNWLQSVSESRLTMKKERLTVNVAKKTSVRINERNPSWNMKERKPFWNFKERMTTPATTTTTTTTTTTTTEDPLTVAISQAAAMTVGDMEQRLGQLRDKIRRGKFAIKSTQSETNSSVFFHLSDLAAVQLNRSRRLLEVCEKVRNQSRAPSNSEGKPYHQGWGTKNKLWRLVEVYIPQHFLFCPALKVGSTFWRRLLYALQTGRSIASPYDITIKKALETPHQHLSDVAVGLKMRVGDSSMTETLTGDVAVQRFLDVVTKVMFTRQPYSKLLSAYVDKLYSPNPFFWGKIGRHIVRKFRSRPSAKSVACGHDVTFPEFVKYVIESQRSDKGKRDEHFMPVYEQCKPCDIPYDIIGKIESFKTDVALVMSEFGFNLSQSTFDSWLQLSEVDAISDSITSPYGWRRHIVKCLSWEEANRRIWRKMQIRGIIDKKEEFPRRNFSHFSYSPSKFTQVVQESWDRFKRRNTSRSAQKTEALTSAYSLVPKEDLELLREYYLLDFDIFGYPSRPDSVFSGRKTWDVFNVSS
;
A
#
# COMPACT_ATOMS: atom_id res chain seq x y z
N MET A 1 -60.07 -55.38 -9.84
CA MET A 1 -61.15 -55.01 -10.79
C MET A 1 -61.16 -53.49 -10.90
N MET A 2 -60.62 -52.91 -11.99
CA MET A 2 -61.38 -52.40 -13.16
C MET A 2 -62.36 -51.27 -12.77
N ALA A 3 -62.43 -50.09 -13.38
CA ALA A 3 -61.89 -49.46 -14.59
C ALA A 3 -62.05 -47.92 -14.40
N LYS A 4 -61.46 -46.97 -15.14
CA LYS A 4 -61.48 -46.82 -16.60
C LYS A 4 -60.48 -45.74 -17.02
N ARG A 5 -59.73 -46.09 -18.06
CA ARG A 5 -58.73 -45.32 -18.81
C ARG A 5 -59.47 -44.62 -19.99
N THR A 6 -59.03 -43.44 -20.43
CA THR A 6 -58.51 -43.18 -21.79
C THR A 6 -58.62 -41.72 -22.29
N ARG A 7 -57.59 -41.35 -23.08
CA ARG A 7 -57.47 -40.30 -24.11
C ARG A 7 -56.93 -38.93 -23.68
N ARG A 8 -55.63 -38.69 -23.94
CA ARG A 8 -55.14 -37.95 -25.14
C ARG A 8 -53.60 -37.82 -25.10
N CYS A 9 -52.92 -38.68 -25.86
CA CYS A 9 -51.56 -38.44 -26.35
C CYS A 9 -51.65 -37.99 -27.81
N ALA A 10 -51.66 -36.69 -28.07
CA ALA A 10 -51.46 -36.09 -29.40
C ALA A 10 -51.11 -34.61 -29.25
N GLY A 11 -49.91 -34.30 -28.74
CA GLY A 11 -49.50 -32.91 -28.51
C GLY A 11 -48.00 -32.64 -28.41
N LEU A 12 -47.13 -33.62 -28.67
CA LEU A 12 -45.67 -33.46 -28.48
C LEU A 12 -44.82 -33.63 -29.76
N ARG A 13 -45.43 -33.57 -30.95
CA ARG A 13 -44.71 -33.57 -32.24
C ARG A 13 -44.71 -32.23 -32.99
N SER A 14 -45.53 -31.25 -32.59
CA SER A 14 -45.56 -29.91 -33.21
C SER A 14 -44.55 -28.92 -32.60
N LEU A 15 -44.20 -29.03 -31.32
CA LEU A 15 -43.25 -28.10 -30.66
C LEU A 15 -41.79 -28.30 -31.11
N LYS A 16 -41.39 -29.52 -31.47
CA LYS A 16 -40.00 -29.83 -31.89
C LYS A 16 -39.67 -29.34 -33.31
N ARG A 17 -40.67 -29.10 -34.18
CA ARG A 17 -40.46 -28.51 -35.52
C ARG A 17 -40.38 -26.97 -35.47
N ALA A 18 -41.18 -26.33 -34.62
CA ALA A 18 -41.15 -24.88 -34.43
C ALA A 18 -39.82 -24.37 -33.82
N CYS A 19 -39.25 -25.08 -32.85
CA CYS A 19 -37.95 -24.70 -32.27
C CYS A 19 -36.77 -24.86 -33.24
N ARG A 20 -36.80 -25.80 -34.20
CA ARG A 20 -35.71 -25.97 -35.19
C ARG A 20 -35.69 -24.84 -36.23
N LEU A 21 -36.86 -24.36 -36.68
CA LEU A 21 -36.97 -23.25 -37.64
C LEU A 21 -36.56 -21.90 -37.02
N LEU A 22 -36.87 -21.67 -35.74
CA LEU A 22 -36.42 -20.49 -35.00
C LEU A 22 -34.91 -20.49 -34.75
N PHE A 23 -34.31 -21.65 -34.41
CA PHE A 23 -32.87 -21.76 -34.22
C PHE A 23 -32.09 -21.57 -35.54
N TRP A 24 -32.63 -22.04 -36.67
CA TRP A 24 -31.99 -21.86 -37.99
C TRP A 24 -32.06 -20.42 -38.50
N ARG A 25 -33.16 -19.69 -38.25
CA ARG A 25 -33.29 -18.25 -38.58
C ARG A 25 -32.44 -17.34 -37.69
N VAL A 26 -32.17 -17.73 -36.43
CA VAL A 26 -31.28 -16.96 -35.53
C VAL A 26 -29.80 -17.22 -35.83
N CYS A 27 -29.43 -18.44 -36.23
CA CYS A 27 -28.06 -18.74 -36.65
C CYS A 27 -27.69 -18.10 -38.00
N THR A 28 -28.59 -18.07 -38.99
CA THR A 28 -28.30 -17.45 -40.30
C THR A 28 -28.13 -15.92 -40.24
N ARG A 29 -28.85 -15.21 -39.33
CA ARG A 29 -28.64 -13.78 -39.09
C ARG A 29 -27.31 -13.45 -38.40
N ARG A 30 -26.82 -14.32 -37.51
CA ARG A 30 -25.50 -14.15 -36.88
C ARG A 30 -24.36 -14.42 -37.87
N SER A 31 -24.52 -15.40 -38.77
CA SER A 31 -23.51 -15.67 -39.80
C SER A 31 -23.35 -14.54 -40.82
N GLN A 32 -24.44 -13.87 -41.22
CA GLN A 32 -24.36 -12.71 -42.13
C GLN A 32 -23.74 -11.47 -41.47
N GLN A 33 -23.93 -11.27 -40.16
CA GLN A 33 -23.26 -10.17 -39.44
C GLN A 33 -21.75 -10.44 -39.23
N VAL A 34 -21.35 -11.69 -39.04
CA VAL A 34 -19.92 -12.06 -38.95
C VAL A 34 -19.23 -11.96 -40.31
N LEU A 35 -19.89 -12.36 -41.41
CA LEU A 35 -19.33 -12.23 -42.76
C LEU A 35 -19.13 -10.76 -43.18
N ALA A 36 -20.09 -9.87 -42.84
CA ALA A 36 -19.96 -8.43 -43.11
C ALA A 36 -18.82 -7.78 -42.30
N VAL A 37 -18.61 -8.20 -41.05
CA VAL A 37 -17.49 -7.73 -40.22
C VAL A 37 -16.14 -8.27 -40.74
N CYS A 38 -16.08 -9.51 -41.21
CA CYS A 38 -14.87 -10.07 -41.82
C CYS A 38 -14.52 -9.42 -43.16
N ILE A 39 -15.49 -9.01 -43.97
CA ILE A 39 -15.23 -8.29 -45.24
C ILE A 39 -14.72 -6.87 -44.95
N VAL A 40 -15.27 -6.17 -43.95
CA VAL A 40 -14.76 -4.84 -43.54
C VAL A 40 -13.37 -4.92 -42.92
N ILE A 41 -13.08 -5.96 -42.12
CA ILE A 41 -11.72 -6.18 -41.58
C ILE A 41 -10.75 -6.62 -42.68
N GLY A 42 -11.18 -7.43 -43.64
CA GLY A 42 -10.38 -7.86 -44.79
C GLY A 42 -9.97 -6.71 -45.70
N LEU A 43 -10.90 -5.78 -45.97
CA LEU A 43 -10.62 -4.55 -46.73
C LEU A 43 -9.73 -3.56 -45.95
N PHE A 44 -9.78 -3.57 -44.61
CA PHE A 44 -8.88 -2.78 -43.78
C PHE A 44 -7.44 -3.34 -43.75
N LEU A 45 -7.30 -4.68 -43.80
CA LEU A 45 -5.99 -5.34 -43.77
C LEU A 45 -5.27 -5.27 -45.13
N THR A 46 -5.99 -5.23 -46.26
CA THR A 46 -5.37 -5.02 -47.57
C THR A 46 -4.85 -3.59 -47.75
N SER A 47 -5.47 -2.57 -47.14
CA SER A 47 -4.91 -1.20 -47.09
C SER A 47 -3.69 -1.05 -46.18
N ILE A 48 -3.55 -1.88 -45.13
CA ILE A 48 -2.37 -1.86 -44.25
C ILE A 48 -1.17 -2.60 -44.89
N ALA A 49 -1.43 -3.59 -45.76
CA ALA A 49 -0.40 -4.28 -46.51
C ALA A 49 0.29 -3.39 -47.56
N SER A 50 -0.38 -2.36 -48.09
CA SER A 50 0.24 -1.37 -49.00
C SER A 50 1.08 -0.30 -48.29
N ILE A 51 1.01 -0.21 -46.95
CA ILE A 51 1.81 0.74 -46.14
C ILE A 51 3.08 0.08 -45.59
N SER A 52 3.17 -1.26 -45.61
CA SER A 52 4.27 -2.02 -44.99
C SER A 52 5.48 -2.30 -45.89
N VAL A 53 5.54 -1.70 -47.10
CA VAL A 53 6.70 -1.83 -48.01
C VAL A 53 7.72 -0.69 -47.85
N ALA A 54 7.45 0.34 -47.03
CA ALA A 54 8.32 1.52 -46.94
C ALA A 54 9.26 1.59 -45.72
N PHE A 55 9.28 0.61 -44.81
CA PHE A 55 10.10 0.69 -43.60
C PHE A 55 10.72 -0.65 -43.22
N THR A 56 11.86 -0.98 -43.86
CA THR A 56 12.76 -2.03 -43.38
C THR A 56 13.91 -1.45 -42.55
N PRO A 57 14.42 -2.18 -41.53
CA PRO A 57 15.44 -1.68 -40.59
C PRO A 57 16.83 -1.37 -41.19
N SER A 58 17.08 -1.77 -42.44
CA SER A 58 18.34 -1.53 -43.14
C SER A 58 18.50 -0.09 -43.66
N GLY A 59 17.40 0.62 -43.98
CA GLY A 59 17.44 1.99 -44.50
C GLY A 59 17.69 3.08 -43.43
N LEU A 60 17.41 2.79 -42.16
CA LEU A 60 17.66 3.70 -41.03
C LEU A 60 19.13 3.71 -40.60
N ALA A 61 19.84 2.60 -40.80
CA ALA A 61 21.27 2.49 -40.50
C ALA A 61 22.16 3.24 -41.51
N GLU A 62 21.75 3.32 -42.78
CA GLU A 62 22.45 4.12 -43.80
C GLU A 62 22.24 5.63 -43.62
N ARG A 63 21.04 6.07 -43.22
CA ARG A 63 20.78 7.50 -42.92
C ARG A 63 21.52 7.99 -41.67
N TYR A 64 21.78 7.12 -40.69
CA TYR A 64 22.55 7.48 -39.50
C TYR A 64 24.06 7.60 -39.78
N ARG A 65 24.59 6.81 -40.74
CA ARG A 65 25.99 6.94 -41.19
C ARG A 65 26.23 8.16 -42.07
N ALA A 66 25.23 8.61 -42.84
CA ALA A 66 25.32 9.83 -43.65
C ALA A 66 25.26 11.13 -42.83
N LEU A 67 24.80 11.09 -41.57
CA LEU A 67 24.70 12.26 -40.67
C LEU A 67 25.91 12.47 -39.76
N GLN A 68 26.89 11.55 -39.75
CA GLN A 68 28.12 11.69 -38.95
C GLN A 68 29.32 12.27 -39.73
N THR A 69 29.18 12.50 -41.04
CA THR A 69 30.28 13.02 -41.89
C THR A 69 30.23 14.54 -42.14
N GLN A 70 29.32 15.29 -41.50
CA GLN A 70 29.39 16.76 -41.48
C GLN A 70 29.45 17.26 -40.04
N GLY A 71 30.67 17.52 -39.58
CA GLY A 71 30.92 18.16 -38.29
C GLY A 71 30.39 19.59 -38.28
N SER A 72 29.32 19.85 -37.53
CA SER A 72 29.03 21.17 -36.95
C SER A 72 28.07 21.04 -35.76
N MET A 73 28.36 21.79 -34.70
CA MET A 73 27.57 21.91 -33.46
C MET A 73 26.12 22.36 -33.76
N LEU A 74 25.13 21.64 -33.23
CA LEU A 74 23.74 22.10 -33.19
C LEU A 74 23.33 22.43 -31.75
N THR A 75 22.97 23.69 -31.51
CA THR A 75 22.45 24.21 -30.24
C THR A 75 20.96 23.87 -30.06
N ALA A 76 20.50 23.84 -28.80
CA ALA A 76 19.19 23.33 -28.36
C ALA A 76 17.96 24.05 -28.95
N ASP A 77 18.12 25.20 -29.60
CA ASP A 77 17.01 26.01 -30.11
C ASP A 77 16.45 25.52 -31.46
N ASN A 78 17.25 24.84 -32.29
CA ASN A 78 16.79 24.32 -33.60
C ASN A 78 15.94 23.05 -33.50
N TRP A 79 15.94 22.36 -32.35
CA TRP A 79 15.13 21.15 -32.15
C TRP A 79 13.67 21.48 -31.77
N LEU A 80 13.44 22.60 -31.09
CA LEU A 80 12.11 23.00 -30.61
C LEU A 80 11.18 23.49 -31.72
N GLN A 81 11.73 24.02 -32.82
CA GLN A 81 10.94 24.50 -33.96
C GLN A 81 10.37 23.35 -34.81
N SER A 82 11.14 22.28 -35.04
CA SER A 82 10.73 21.09 -35.81
C SER A 82 9.63 20.26 -35.12
N VAL A 83 9.62 20.21 -33.79
CA VAL A 83 8.59 19.51 -32.99
C VAL A 83 7.26 20.26 -32.96
N SER A 84 7.28 21.59 -33.16
CA SER A 84 6.09 22.44 -33.14
C SER A 84 5.25 22.31 -34.42
N GLU A 85 5.90 22.20 -35.58
CA GLU A 85 5.23 22.07 -36.88
C GLU A 85 4.57 20.69 -37.05
N SER A 86 5.20 19.63 -36.53
CA SER A 86 4.65 18.26 -36.53
C SER A 86 3.41 18.08 -35.63
N ARG A 87 3.20 18.96 -34.63
CA ARG A 87 2.00 18.92 -33.76
C ARG A 87 0.79 19.64 -34.35
N LEU A 88 1.01 20.58 -35.28
CA LEU A 88 -0.07 21.35 -35.92
C LEU A 88 -0.78 20.54 -37.03
N THR A 89 -0.05 19.68 -37.75
CA THR A 89 -0.60 18.76 -38.76
C THR A 89 -1.50 17.68 -38.13
N MET A 90 -1.10 17.08 -37.01
CA MET A 90 -1.92 16.05 -36.32
C MET A 90 -3.21 16.59 -35.67
N LYS A 91 -3.29 17.89 -35.37
CA LYS A 91 -4.47 18.51 -34.73
C LYS A 91 -5.57 18.85 -35.75
N LYS A 92 -5.21 19.06 -37.02
CA LYS A 92 -6.14 19.37 -38.12
C LYS A 92 -6.93 18.14 -38.58
N GLU A 93 -6.33 16.94 -38.58
CA GLU A 93 -7.01 15.70 -38.99
C GLU A 93 -8.00 15.15 -37.94
N ARG A 94 -7.83 15.51 -36.66
CA ARG A 94 -8.69 15.03 -35.57
C ARG A 94 -10.02 15.78 -35.43
N LEU A 95 -10.14 16.96 -36.04
CA LEU A 95 -11.34 17.80 -35.99
C LEU A 95 -12.35 17.45 -37.10
N THR A 96 -11.90 16.93 -38.24
CA THR A 96 -12.76 16.54 -39.37
C THR A 96 -13.56 15.27 -39.14
N VAL A 97 -13.14 14.38 -38.21
CA VAL A 97 -13.80 13.08 -37.98
C VAL A 97 -14.97 13.17 -36.98
N ASN A 98 -15.03 14.20 -36.12
CA ASN A 98 -16.04 14.30 -35.06
C ASN A 98 -17.35 15.01 -35.45
N VAL A 99 -17.48 15.48 -36.69
CA VAL A 99 -18.70 16.17 -37.17
C VAL A 99 -19.77 15.19 -37.71
N ALA A 100 -19.46 13.90 -37.91
CA ALA A 100 -20.33 12.99 -38.68
C ALA A 100 -21.21 11.99 -37.88
N LYS A 101 -21.33 12.07 -36.55
CA LYS A 101 -22.23 11.14 -35.80
C LYS A 101 -23.06 11.83 -34.72
N LYS A 102 -24.16 12.45 -35.14
CA LYS A 102 -25.25 12.90 -34.28
C LYS A 102 -26.58 12.47 -34.89
N THR A 103 -27.14 11.36 -34.41
CA THR A 103 -28.59 11.09 -34.53
C THR A 103 -29.06 10.14 -33.42
N SER A 104 -30.23 10.51 -32.91
CA SER A 104 -30.96 10.11 -31.71
C SER A 104 -31.63 8.73 -31.76
N VAL A 105 -31.65 8.00 -30.64
CA VAL A 105 -32.83 7.24 -30.16
C VAL A 105 -32.85 7.25 -28.62
N ARG A 106 -34.04 7.53 -28.07
CA ARG A 106 -34.40 7.62 -26.65
C ARG A 106 -35.07 6.30 -26.23
N ILE A 107 -34.92 5.89 -24.96
CA ILE A 107 -35.92 5.26 -24.06
C ILE A 107 -35.35 4.11 -23.18
N ASN A 108 -35.67 4.28 -21.89
CA ASN A 108 -35.88 3.37 -20.76
C ASN A 108 -34.75 2.96 -19.80
N GLU A 109 -34.98 3.47 -18.58
CA GLU A 109 -34.47 3.04 -17.29
C GLU A 109 -34.68 1.54 -17.06
N ARG A 110 -33.61 0.87 -16.64
CA ARG A 110 -33.64 -0.21 -15.66
C ARG A 110 -32.28 -0.28 -14.97
N ASN A 111 -32.35 -0.13 -13.65
CA ASN A 111 -31.29 -0.27 -12.66
C ASN A 111 -30.55 -1.63 -12.81
N PRO A 112 -29.20 -1.67 -12.73
CA PRO A 112 -28.52 -2.90 -12.30
C PRO A 112 -27.63 -2.68 -11.08
N SER A 113 -27.98 -3.45 -10.04
CA SER A 113 -27.16 -4.02 -8.98
C SER A 113 -25.64 -3.92 -9.14
N TRP A 114 -24.99 -3.37 -8.12
CA TRP A 114 -23.54 -3.39 -7.95
C TRP A 114 -23.06 -4.80 -7.60
N ASN A 115 -22.53 -5.49 -8.60
CA ASN A 115 -21.73 -6.70 -8.42
C ASN A 115 -20.40 -6.50 -9.15
N MET A 116 -19.36 -6.08 -8.43
CA MET A 116 -17.99 -6.10 -8.95
C MET A 116 -17.21 -7.14 -8.16
N LYS A 117 -17.22 -8.36 -8.71
CA LYS A 117 -16.35 -9.47 -8.33
C LYS A 117 -14.90 -9.08 -8.61
N GLU A 118 -14.05 -9.48 -7.68
CA GLU A 118 -12.60 -9.59 -7.82
C GLU A 118 -12.22 -10.18 -9.19
N ARG A 119 -11.42 -9.46 -9.97
CA ARG A 119 -10.79 -9.99 -11.17
C ARG A 119 -9.59 -10.84 -10.74
N LYS A 120 -9.75 -12.16 -10.77
CA LYS A 120 -8.65 -13.13 -10.84
C LYS A 120 -8.33 -13.37 -12.32
N PRO A 121 -7.06 -13.41 -12.75
CA PRO A 121 -6.71 -13.95 -14.05
C PRO A 121 -6.83 -15.47 -14.04
N PHE A 122 -7.45 -15.95 -15.10
CA PHE A 122 -7.72 -17.33 -15.47
C PHE A 122 -6.48 -17.87 -16.20
N TRP A 123 -5.94 -19.01 -15.78
CA TRP A 123 -5.20 -19.92 -16.66
C TRP A 123 -5.65 -21.34 -16.34
N ASN A 124 -6.33 -21.94 -17.31
CA ASN A 124 -6.55 -23.37 -17.40
C ASN A 124 -6.05 -23.79 -18.78
N PHE A 125 -5.09 -24.71 -18.82
CA PHE A 125 -4.99 -25.66 -19.91
C PHE A 125 -4.88 -27.06 -19.28
N LYS A 126 -5.81 -27.92 -19.70
CA LYS A 126 -5.86 -29.35 -19.37
C LYS A 126 -4.83 -30.06 -20.23
N GLU A 127 -4.20 -31.09 -19.69
CA GLU A 127 -4.21 -32.39 -20.36
C GLU A 127 -4.11 -33.53 -19.33
N ARG A 128 -4.67 -34.66 -19.75
CA ARG A 128 -5.18 -35.76 -18.94
C ARG A 128 -4.46 -37.01 -19.44
N MET A 129 -3.83 -37.79 -18.55
CA MET A 129 -3.67 -39.24 -18.74
C MET A 129 -3.84 -39.98 -17.41
N THR A 130 -4.83 -40.87 -17.41
CA THR A 130 -5.11 -42.06 -16.58
C THR A 130 -4.09 -43.16 -16.94
N THR A 131 -3.57 -44.10 -16.13
CA THR A 131 -4.03 -45.08 -15.11
C THR A 131 -2.76 -45.79 -14.53
N PRO A 132 -2.79 -46.96 -13.82
CA PRO A 132 -3.45 -47.35 -12.58
C PRO A 132 -2.44 -47.78 -11.48
N ALA A 133 -2.98 -48.17 -10.31
CA ALA A 133 -2.28 -48.66 -9.13
C ALA A 133 -1.52 -49.99 -9.32
N THR A 134 -0.43 -50.15 -8.56
CA THR A 134 0.08 -51.47 -8.17
C THR A 134 0.62 -51.44 -6.73
N THR A 135 0.09 -52.35 -5.92
CA THR A 135 0.49 -52.71 -4.56
C THR A 135 1.66 -53.69 -4.61
N THR A 136 2.72 -53.54 -3.79
CA THR A 136 3.34 -54.67 -3.05
C THR A 136 4.44 -54.24 -2.07
N THR A 137 4.26 -54.73 -0.84
CA THR A 137 5.22 -55.39 0.08
C THR A 137 6.48 -54.71 0.61
N THR A 138 6.43 -54.53 1.94
CA THR A 138 7.44 -54.61 3.00
C THR A 138 8.77 -55.29 2.68
N THR A 139 9.88 -54.59 2.98
CA THR A 139 11.07 -55.23 3.56
C THR A 139 11.74 -54.26 4.53
N THR A 140 11.93 -54.73 5.75
CA THR A 140 12.64 -54.10 6.86
C THR A 140 14.14 -54.12 6.60
N THR A 141 14.80 -52.97 6.66
CA THR A 141 16.26 -52.92 6.84
C THR A 141 16.61 -51.77 7.78
N THR A 142 17.09 -52.13 8.96
CA THR A 142 17.76 -51.27 9.93
C THR A 142 19.01 -50.64 9.31
N THR A 143 19.01 -49.32 9.17
CA THR A 143 20.22 -48.52 9.00
C THR A 143 20.16 -47.30 9.92
N THR A 144 21.19 -47.18 10.74
CA THR A 144 21.54 -46.07 11.60
C THR A 144 21.34 -44.72 10.91
N THR A 145 20.37 -43.94 11.39
CA THR A 145 20.16 -42.55 10.98
C THR A 145 21.26 -41.67 11.55
N THR A 146 22.28 -41.39 10.74
CA THR A 146 23.00 -40.11 10.84
C THR A 146 21.99 -39.02 10.53
N GLU A 147 21.76 -38.12 11.49
CA GLU A 147 20.90 -36.96 11.28
C GLU A 147 21.41 -36.14 10.09
N ASP A 148 20.49 -35.75 9.20
CA ASP A 148 20.77 -34.89 8.06
C ASP A 148 21.35 -33.54 8.55
N PRO A 149 22.54 -33.12 8.07
CA PRO A 149 23.14 -31.82 8.41
C PRO A 149 22.20 -30.64 8.17
N LEU A 150 21.24 -30.76 7.26
CA LEU A 150 20.22 -29.75 7.00
C LEU A 150 19.21 -29.63 8.15
N THR A 151 18.91 -30.74 8.83
CA THR A 151 17.96 -30.78 9.98
C THR A 151 18.61 -30.22 11.25
N VAL A 152 19.92 -30.42 11.41
CA VAL A 152 20.74 -29.77 12.45
C VAL A 152 20.92 -28.26 12.17
N ALA A 153 21.11 -27.86 10.91
CA ALA A 153 21.19 -26.46 10.52
C ALA A 153 19.85 -25.71 10.70
N ILE A 154 18.71 -26.38 10.47
CA ILE A 154 17.36 -25.81 10.68
C ILE A 154 17.04 -25.64 12.17
N SER A 155 17.56 -26.50 13.05
CA SER A 155 17.39 -26.37 14.50
C SER A 155 18.32 -25.32 15.13
N GLN A 156 19.49 -25.06 14.52
CA GLN A 156 20.44 -24.02 14.94
C GLN A 156 20.15 -22.61 14.37
N ALA A 157 19.31 -22.49 13.34
CA ALA A 157 18.92 -21.20 12.75
C ALA A 157 17.99 -20.31 13.63
N ALA A 158 17.83 -20.63 14.92
CA ALA A 158 16.85 -20.00 15.80
C ALA A 158 17.43 -19.43 17.10
N ALA A 159 18.57 -18.75 17.04
CA ALA A 159 18.97 -17.76 18.05
C ALA A 159 20.04 -16.83 17.46
N MET A 160 19.66 -15.65 16.97
CA MET A 160 20.65 -14.60 16.73
C MET A 160 21.18 -14.17 18.10
N THR A 161 22.46 -14.43 18.36
CA THR A 161 23.12 -13.99 19.58
C THR A 161 23.42 -12.49 19.53
N VAL A 162 23.71 -11.88 20.68
CA VAL A 162 24.18 -10.47 20.73
C VAL A 162 25.47 -10.31 19.90
N GLY A 163 26.33 -11.33 19.85
CA GLY A 163 27.56 -11.35 19.04
C GLY A 163 27.28 -11.34 17.52
N ASP A 164 26.27 -12.08 17.05
CA ASP A 164 25.88 -12.08 15.63
C ASP A 164 25.33 -10.72 15.19
N MET A 165 24.66 -10.02 16.10
CA MET A 165 24.16 -8.66 15.87
C MET A 165 25.29 -7.64 15.83
N GLU A 166 26.28 -7.73 16.71
CA GLU A 166 27.48 -6.89 16.67
C GLU A 166 28.31 -7.14 15.40
N GLN A 167 28.40 -8.39 14.95
CA GLN A 167 29.03 -8.74 13.68
C GLN A 167 28.24 -8.18 12.49
N ARG A 168 26.90 -8.27 12.48
CA ARG A 168 26.05 -7.68 11.44
C ARG A 168 26.10 -6.16 11.44
N LEU A 169 26.15 -5.51 12.60
CA LEU A 169 26.36 -4.06 12.72
C LEU A 169 27.78 -3.66 12.33
N GLY A 170 28.77 -4.51 12.57
CA GLY A 170 30.12 -4.39 12.03
C GLY A 170 30.13 -4.48 10.52
N GLN A 171 29.41 -5.44 9.93
CA GLN A 171 29.22 -5.57 8.49
C GLN A 171 28.42 -4.40 7.91
N LEU A 172 27.43 -3.87 8.62
CA LEU A 172 26.68 -2.66 8.24
C LEU A 172 27.61 -1.44 8.26
N ARG A 173 28.38 -1.26 9.34
CA ARG A 173 29.42 -0.22 9.46
C ARG A 173 30.48 -0.35 8.37
N ASP A 174 30.84 -1.57 8.00
CA ASP A 174 31.76 -1.86 6.92
C ASP A 174 31.13 -1.74 5.54
N LYS A 175 29.82 -1.94 5.36
CA LYS A 175 29.09 -1.65 4.12
C LYS A 175 28.97 -0.14 3.93
N ILE A 176 28.66 0.60 4.99
CA ILE A 176 28.71 2.07 5.04
C ILE A 176 30.12 2.57 4.69
N ARG A 177 31.18 1.95 5.23
CA ARG A 177 32.57 2.29 4.90
C ARG A 177 33.01 1.84 3.49
N ARG A 178 32.53 0.69 3.00
CA ARG A 178 32.88 0.10 1.69
C ARG A 178 32.01 0.61 0.54
N GLY A 179 30.99 1.43 0.82
CA GLY A 179 30.28 2.24 -0.16
C GLY A 179 31.21 3.24 -0.83
N LYS A 180 31.98 2.77 -1.82
CA LYS A 180 32.72 3.57 -2.78
C LYS A 180 31.76 4.54 -3.49
N PHE A 181 31.63 5.75 -2.97
CA PHE A 181 31.25 6.91 -3.77
C PHE A 181 32.14 8.09 -3.37
N ALA A 182 33.03 8.45 -4.29
CA ALA A 182 33.81 9.67 -4.21
C ALA A 182 32.84 10.86 -4.23
N ILE A 183 32.75 11.57 -3.11
CA ILE A 183 32.29 12.95 -3.11
C ILE A 183 33.35 13.74 -3.89
N LYS A 184 33.00 14.28 -5.05
CA LYS A 184 33.71 15.47 -5.55
C LYS A 184 33.39 16.57 -4.54
N SER A 185 34.20 16.68 -3.49
CA SER A 185 34.20 17.86 -2.65
C SER A 185 34.85 18.96 -3.50
N THR A 186 34.04 19.82 -4.10
CA THR A 186 34.52 21.18 -4.33
C THR A 186 34.77 21.78 -2.95
N GLN A 187 36.00 22.24 -2.77
CA GLN A 187 36.64 22.56 -1.51
C GLN A 187 35.92 23.60 -0.65
N SER A 188 36.30 23.55 0.63
CA SER A 188 36.25 24.57 1.66
C SER A 188 34.87 25.14 2.02
N GLU A 189 34.34 24.66 3.14
CA GLU A 189 33.89 25.55 4.19
C GLU A 189 33.98 24.81 5.53
N THR A 190 35.02 25.16 6.27
CA THR A 190 35.08 24.99 7.72
C THR A 190 33.96 25.83 8.32
N ASN A 191 32.78 25.26 8.42
CA ASN A 191 31.77 25.70 9.36
C ASN A 191 31.00 24.45 9.78
N SER A 192 30.81 24.33 11.09
CA SER A 192 30.07 23.29 11.79
C SER A 192 28.68 23.07 11.16
N SER A 193 28.63 22.28 10.09
CA SER A 193 27.38 21.84 9.49
C SER A 193 26.98 20.56 10.22
N VAL A 194 25.83 20.64 10.89
CA VAL A 194 25.24 19.60 11.71
C VAL A 194 24.93 18.37 10.84
N PHE A 195 25.93 17.49 10.69
CA PHE A 195 25.74 16.15 10.18
C PHE A 195 25.20 15.28 11.31
N PHE A 196 24.24 14.41 10.99
CA PHE A 196 23.82 13.39 11.95
C PHE A 196 25.04 12.51 12.27
N HIS A 197 25.47 12.48 13.53
CA HIS A 197 26.57 11.61 13.94
C HIS A 197 26.15 10.15 13.75
N LEU A 198 26.71 9.49 12.73
CA LEU A 198 26.39 8.10 12.38
C LEU A 198 26.65 7.12 13.54
N SER A 199 27.60 7.44 14.42
CA SER A 199 27.86 6.69 15.66
C SER A 199 26.63 6.64 16.57
N ASP A 200 25.94 7.77 16.73
CA ASP A 200 24.79 7.89 17.62
C ASP A 200 23.59 7.14 17.04
N LEU A 201 23.42 7.20 15.72
CA LEU A 201 22.39 6.43 15.01
C LEU A 201 22.62 4.93 15.11
N ALA A 202 23.87 4.48 15.01
CA ALA A 202 24.23 3.06 15.16
C ALA A 202 23.90 2.53 16.58
N ALA A 203 24.19 3.31 17.62
CA ALA A 203 23.85 2.94 19.00
C ALA A 203 22.33 2.85 19.21
N VAL A 204 21.56 3.76 18.62
CA VAL A 204 20.10 3.72 18.65
C VAL A 204 19.55 2.47 17.96
N GLN A 205 20.08 2.11 16.78
CA GLN A 205 19.64 0.90 16.07
C GLN A 205 20.04 -0.37 16.83
N LEU A 206 21.25 -0.45 17.38
CA LEU A 206 21.68 -1.57 18.23
C LEU A 206 20.69 -1.81 19.38
N ASN A 207 20.28 -0.75 20.08
CA ASN A 207 19.33 -0.87 21.18
C ASN A 207 17.93 -1.34 20.70
N ARG A 208 17.47 -0.85 19.54
CA ARG A 208 16.19 -1.28 18.94
C ARG A 208 16.23 -2.76 18.54
N SER A 209 17.30 -3.19 17.89
CA SER A 209 17.49 -4.58 17.46
C SER A 209 17.63 -5.52 18.66
N ARG A 210 18.40 -5.13 19.69
CA ARG A 210 18.52 -5.90 20.94
C ARG A 210 17.15 -6.16 21.58
N ARG A 211 16.36 -5.11 21.78
CA ARG A 211 15.02 -5.21 22.37
C ARG A 211 14.09 -6.10 21.56
N LEU A 212 14.11 -5.97 20.24
CA LEU A 212 13.34 -6.84 19.34
C LEU A 212 13.72 -8.30 19.57
N LEU A 213 15.01 -8.62 19.56
CA LEU A 213 15.48 -10.00 19.74
C LEU A 213 15.07 -10.57 21.10
N GLU A 214 15.27 -9.83 22.19
CA GLU A 214 14.87 -10.23 23.54
C GLU A 214 13.38 -10.55 23.64
N VAL A 215 12.52 -9.70 23.06
CA VAL A 215 11.07 -9.95 23.06
C VAL A 215 10.72 -11.14 22.17
N CYS A 216 11.30 -11.23 20.97
CA CYS A 216 11.06 -12.34 20.06
C CYS A 216 11.47 -13.70 20.64
N GLU A 217 12.56 -13.75 21.40
CA GLU A 217 12.98 -14.95 22.13
C GLU A 217 11.94 -15.38 23.18
N LYS A 218 11.42 -14.43 23.97
CA LYS A 218 10.34 -14.70 24.94
C LYS A 218 9.11 -15.27 24.25
N VAL A 219 8.69 -14.70 23.12
CA VAL A 219 7.51 -15.18 22.38
C VAL A 219 7.75 -16.59 21.80
N ARG A 220 8.95 -16.87 21.28
CA ARG A 220 9.33 -18.21 20.80
C ARG A 220 9.29 -19.24 21.93
N ASN A 221 9.83 -18.91 23.10
CA ASN A 221 9.86 -19.81 24.26
C ASN A 221 8.45 -20.08 24.80
N GLN A 222 7.58 -19.07 24.86
CA GLN A 222 6.17 -19.25 25.21
C GLN A 222 5.42 -20.17 24.23
N SER A 223 5.75 -20.08 22.94
CA SER A 223 5.13 -20.92 21.90
C SER A 223 5.63 -22.37 21.89
N ARG A 224 6.77 -22.65 22.53
CA ARG A 224 7.37 -23.99 22.66
C ARG A 224 6.96 -24.71 23.96
N ALA A 225 6.30 -24.03 24.90
CA ALA A 225 5.84 -24.63 26.14
C ALA A 225 4.81 -25.75 25.83
N PRO A 226 4.87 -26.91 26.51
CA PRO A 226 3.95 -28.01 26.25
C PRO A 226 2.54 -27.62 26.70
N SER A 227 1.69 -27.25 25.74
CA SER A 227 0.25 -27.14 25.95
C SER A 227 -0.40 -28.44 25.47
N ASN A 228 -1.34 -29.00 26.24
CA ASN A 228 -2.17 -30.18 25.90
C ASN A 228 -3.11 -29.95 24.69
N SER A 229 -2.78 -29.01 23.81
CA SER A 229 -3.44 -28.72 22.55
C SER A 229 -2.35 -28.62 21.51
N GLU A 230 -2.49 -29.34 20.39
CA GLU A 230 -1.59 -29.31 19.22
C GLU A 230 -1.14 -27.86 18.90
N GLY A 231 0.01 -27.47 19.46
CA GLY A 231 0.53 -26.13 19.33
C GLY A 231 0.99 -25.91 17.89
N LYS A 232 0.36 -24.97 17.17
CA LYS A 232 0.86 -24.59 15.84
C LYS A 232 2.27 -24.02 15.99
N PRO A 233 3.22 -24.38 15.11
CA PRO A 233 4.58 -23.84 15.18
C PRO A 233 4.57 -22.32 15.10
N TYR A 234 5.44 -21.69 15.91
CA TYR A 234 5.62 -20.22 15.98
C TYR A 234 5.92 -19.62 14.60
N HIS A 235 6.82 -20.28 13.86
CA HIS A 235 7.07 -20.02 12.46
C HIS A 235 6.26 -21.00 11.61
N GLN A 236 5.14 -20.54 11.08
CA GLN A 236 4.51 -21.20 9.93
C GLN A 236 5.35 -20.78 8.73
N GLY A 237 6.17 -21.69 8.19
CA GLY A 237 7.11 -21.50 7.07
C GLY A 237 6.82 -20.36 6.08
N TRP A 238 7.83 -19.91 5.33
CA TRP A 238 7.70 -18.81 4.34
C TRP A 238 6.79 -19.14 3.15
N GLY A 239 6.13 -20.30 3.18
CA GLY A 239 5.22 -20.80 2.18
C GLY A 239 4.13 -19.82 1.75
N THR A 240 3.74 -19.97 0.49
CA THR A 240 2.76 -19.15 -0.27
C THR A 240 1.36 -19.02 0.37
N LYS A 241 1.08 -19.77 1.43
CA LYS A 241 -0.19 -19.75 2.18
C LYS A 241 -0.26 -18.64 3.23
N ASN A 242 0.87 -18.11 3.71
CA ASN A 242 0.85 -17.01 4.67
C ASN A 242 0.65 -15.68 3.94
N LYS A 243 -0.60 -15.20 3.95
CA LYS A 243 -1.03 -13.97 3.27
C LYS A 243 -0.31 -12.71 3.75
N LEU A 244 0.29 -12.73 4.96
CA LEU A 244 0.99 -11.57 5.51
C LEU A 244 2.33 -11.31 4.81
N TRP A 245 2.95 -12.33 4.21
CA TRP A 245 4.17 -12.14 3.40
C TRP A 245 3.92 -11.30 2.14
N ARG A 246 2.66 -11.14 1.72
CA ARG A 246 2.26 -10.20 0.66
C ARG A 246 2.26 -8.75 1.09
N LEU A 247 2.39 -8.47 2.38
CA LEU A 247 2.48 -7.10 2.89
C LEU A 247 3.91 -6.58 2.89
N VAL A 248 4.92 -7.46 2.77
CA VAL A 248 6.33 -7.08 2.75
C VAL A 248 6.79 -6.91 1.31
N GLU A 249 7.30 -5.72 1.00
CA GLU A 249 7.71 -5.31 -0.33
C GLU A 249 9.20 -5.60 -0.54
N VAL A 250 9.52 -6.13 -1.72
CA VAL A 250 10.85 -6.55 -2.14
C VAL A 250 11.25 -5.77 -3.39
N TYR A 251 12.41 -5.13 -3.30
CA TYR A 251 13.02 -4.26 -4.29
C TYR A 251 14.35 -4.87 -4.74
N ILE A 252 14.27 -5.85 -5.65
CA ILE A 252 15.44 -6.67 -6.06
C ILE A 252 16.60 -5.82 -6.61
N PRO A 253 16.40 -4.90 -7.57
CA PRO A 253 17.53 -4.16 -8.15
C PRO A 253 18.26 -3.28 -7.14
N GLN A 254 17.58 -2.89 -6.06
CA GLN A 254 18.12 -2.07 -4.99
C GLN A 254 18.66 -2.91 -3.82
N HIS A 255 18.60 -4.25 -3.89
CA HIS A 255 18.91 -5.16 -2.79
C HIS A 255 18.22 -4.72 -1.49
N PHE A 256 16.93 -4.42 -1.57
CA PHE A 256 16.19 -3.77 -0.48
C PHE A 256 14.87 -4.47 -0.18
N LEU A 257 14.57 -4.64 1.10
CA LEU A 257 13.30 -5.13 1.61
C LEU A 257 12.69 -4.05 2.49
N PHE A 258 11.41 -3.74 2.27
CA PHE A 258 10.68 -2.74 3.01
C PHE A 258 9.35 -3.29 3.54
N CYS A 259 9.08 -3.06 4.83
CA CYS A 259 7.72 -3.23 5.35
C CYS A 259 6.94 -1.91 5.33
N PRO A 260 5.93 -1.76 4.45
CA PRO A 260 5.08 -0.57 4.34
C PRO A 260 3.99 -0.53 5.42
N ALA A 261 4.37 -0.53 6.71
CA ALA A 261 3.41 -0.43 7.81
C ALA A 261 2.47 0.79 7.64
N LEU A 262 1.16 0.54 7.62
CA LEU A 262 0.20 1.60 7.28
C LEU A 262 0.05 2.60 8.42
N LYS A 263 -0.14 3.88 8.05
CA LYS A 263 -0.12 5.03 8.98
C LYS A 263 1.24 5.27 9.65
N VAL A 264 2.30 4.71 9.07
CA VAL A 264 3.69 4.85 9.48
C VAL A 264 4.58 5.35 8.32
N GLY A 265 4.07 6.30 7.54
CA GLY A 265 4.84 6.92 6.45
C GLY A 265 5.01 6.06 5.19
N SER A 266 4.24 4.98 5.03
CA SER A 266 4.35 4.08 3.87
C SER A 266 4.25 4.80 2.51
N THR A 267 3.38 5.79 2.35
CA THR A 267 3.28 6.60 1.12
C THR A 267 4.55 7.41 0.84
N PHE A 268 5.19 7.94 1.88
CA PHE A 268 6.48 8.65 1.74
C PHE A 268 7.56 7.71 1.23
N TRP A 269 7.67 6.52 1.83
CA TRP A 269 8.65 5.52 1.42
C TRP A 269 8.43 5.03 -0.01
N ARG A 270 7.18 4.77 -0.40
CA ARG A 270 6.86 4.37 -1.78
C ARG A 270 7.22 5.46 -2.79
N ARG A 271 7.05 6.75 -2.46
CA ARG A 271 7.53 7.86 -3.32
C ARG A 271 9.04 7.84 -3.48
N LEU A 272 9.76 7.68 -2.38
CA LEU A 272 11.23 7.64 -2.40
C LEU A 272 11.75 6.43 -3.19
N LEU A 273 11.19 5.25 -2.95
CA LEU A 273 11.56 4.01 -3.63
C LEU A 273 11.23 4.07 -5.13
N TYR A 274 10.12 4.70 -5.51
CA TYR A 274 9.83 4.99 -6.92
C TYR A 274 10.93 5.84 -7.56
N ALA A 275 11.38 6.90 -6.90
CA ALA A 275 12.45 7.76 -7.43
C ALA A 275 13.75 6.98 -7.59
N LEU A 276 14.14 6.20 -6.57
CA LEU A 276 15.32 5.36 -6.58
C LEU A 276 15.29 4.31 -7.70
N GLN A 277 14.15 3.65 -7.90
CA GLN A 277 13.98 2.64 -8.94
C GLN A 277 14.01 3.19 -10.36
N THR A 278 13.50 4.39 -10.55
CA THR A 278 13.41 5.02 -11.87
C THR A 278 14.65 5.84 -12.23
N GLY A 279 15.63 5.94 -11.33
CA GLY A 279 16.80 6.82 -11.49
C GLY A 279 16.40 8.30 -11.63
N ARG A 280 15.19 8.66 -11.21
CA ARG A 280 14.64 10.00 -11.41
C ARG A 280 15.24 10.95 -10.38
N SER A 281 15.95 11.97 -10.86
CA SER A 281 16.29 13.11 -10.02
C SER A 281 15.01 13.83 -9.58
N ILE A 282 14.81 13.92 -8.27
CA ILE A 282 13.67 14.59 -7.64
C ILE A 282 14.19 15.61 -6.63
N ALA A 283 13.57 16.78 -6.58
CA ALA A 283 13.84 17.75 -5.52
C ALA A 283 13.14 17.32 -4.22
N SER A 284 11.98 16.68 -4.34
CA SER A 284 11.22 16.14 -3.22
C SER A 284 10.49 14.84 -3.54
N PRO A 285 10.35 13.91 -2.58
CA PRO A 285 9.47 12.76 -2.73
C PRO A 285 8.02 13.17 -3.06
N TYR A 286 7.60 14.36 -2.64
CA TYR A 286 6.24 14.88 -2.89
C TYR A 286 6.00 15.30 -4.35
N ASP A 287 7.05 15.38 -5.19
CA ASP A 287 6.92 15.55 -6.65
C ASP A 287 6.30 14.32 -7.32
N ILE A 288 6.28 13.18 -6.61
CA ILE A 288 5.69 11.93 -7.05
C ILE A 288 4.25 11.86 -6.51
N THR A 289 3.29 11.78 -7.44
CA THR A 289 1.87 11.66 -7.08
C THR A 289 1.59 10.37 -6.31
N ILE A 290 0.57 10.38 -5.45
CA ILE A 290 0.15 9.19 -4.69
C ILE A 290 -0.13 8.03 -5.64
N LYS A 291 -0.78 8.27 -6.78
CA LYS A 291 -1.05 7.25 -7.78
C LYS A 291 0.22 6.55 -8.25
N LYS A 292 1.26 7.31 -8.63
CA LYS A 292 2.55 6.74 -9.04
C LYS A 292 3.24 5.98 -7.90
N ALA A 293 3.20 6.53 -6.69
CA ALA A 293 3.77 5.86 -5.52
C ALA A 293 3.06 4.52 -5.22
N LEU A 294 1.74 4.42 -5.42
CA LEU A 294 1.01 3.16 -5.26
C LEU A 294 1.28 2.17 -6.40
N GLU A 295 1.71 2.66 -7.57
CA GLU A 295 2.08 1.87 -8.75
C GLU A 295 3.58 1.52 -8.79
N THR A 296 4.36 1.89 -7.76
CA THR A 296 5.79 1.58 -7.65
C THR A 296 6.03 0.09 -7.89
N PRO A 297 6.85 -0.32 -8.88
CA PRO A 297 7.11 -1.72 -9.14
C PRO A 297 7.79 -2.38 -7.95
N HIS A 298 7.22 -3.45 -7.41
CA HIS A 298 7.83 -4.24 -6.35
C HIS A 298 7.37 -5.69 -6.46
N GLN A 299 8.16 -6.59 -5.89
CA GLN A 299 7.72 -7.96 -5.61
C GLN A 299 7.30 -8.04 -4.15
N HIS A 300 6.70 -9.16 -3.78
CA HIS A 300 6.44 -9.48 -2.37
C HIS A 300 7.41 -10.56 -1.87
N LEU A 301 7.60 -10.61 -0.56
CA LEU A 301 8.43 -11.66 0.05
C LEU A 301 7.88 -13.07 -0.26
N SER A 302 6.56 -13.21 -0.43
CA SER A 302 5.95 -14.46 -0.91
C SER A 302 6.36 -14.86 -2.31
N ASP A 303 6.72 -13.90 -3.18
CA ASP A 303 7.13 -14.17 -4.56
C ASP A 303 8.58 -14.69 -4.60
N VAL A 304 9.43 -14.20 -3.68
CA VAL A 304 10.78 -14.73 -3.46
C VAL A 304 10.73 -16.21 -3.07
N ALA A 305 9.79 -16.60 -2.20
CA ALA A 305 9.60 -17.99 -1.82
C ALA A 305 9.16 -18.89 -2.98
N VAL A 306 8.57 -18.33 -4.04
CA VAL A 306 8.16 -19.12 -5.23
C VAL A 306 9.36 -19.40 -6.15
N GLY A 307 10.34 -18.51 -6.21
CA GLY A 307 11.54 -18.71 -7.02
C GLY A 307 12.49 -17.53 -7.00
N LEU A 308 13.60 -17.67 -6.29
CA LEU A 308 14.71 -16.74 -6.33
C LEU A 308 15.76 -17.25 -7.33
N LYS A 309 15.98 -16.50 -8.41
CA LYS A 309 17.06 -16.78 -9.36
C LYS A 309 18.37 -16.20 -8.84
N MET A 310 19.37 -17.04 -8.64
CA MET A 310 20.71 -16.63 -8.23
C MET A 310 21.73 -17.08 -9.27
N ARG A 311 22.75 -16.24 -9.51
CA ARG A 311 23.95 -16.66 -10.27
C ARG A 311 24.83 -17.50 -9.37
N VAL A 312 25.30 -18.62 -9.89
CA VAL A 312 26.23 -19.51 -9.19
C VAL A 312 27.65 -19.29 -9.72
N GLY A 313 28.49 -18.67 -8.90
CA GLY A 313 29.88 -18.35 -9.25
C GLY A 313 30.02 -17.44 -10.47
N ASP A 314 31.14 -17.58 -11.18
CA ASP A 314 31.43 -16.79 -12.39
C ASP A 314 30.75 -17.35 -13.67
N SER A 315 30.02 -18.47 -13.52
CA SER A 315 29.32 -19.13 -14.62
C SER A 315 28.04 -18.37 -15.04
N SER A 316 27.60 -18.57 -16.29
CA SER A 316 26.30 -18.06 -16.76
C SER A 316 25.10 -18.84 -16.22
N MET A 317 25.33 -19.88 -15.42
CA MET A 317 24.28 -20.75 -14.87
C MET A 317 23.53 -20.03 -13.76
N THR A 318 22.19 -20.14 -13.82
CA THR A 318 21.29 -19.61 -12.80
C THR A 318 20.63 -20.77 -12.06
N GLU A 319 20.80 -20.81 -10.74
CA GLU A 319 20.07 -21.72 -9.88
C GLU A 319 18.79 -21.04 -9.42
N THR A 320 17.68 -21.78 -9.36
CA THR A 320 16.41 -21.29 -8.81
C THR A 320 16.20 -21.92 -7.45
N LEU A 321 16.37 -21.12 -6.40
CA LEU A 321 16.01 -21.52 -5.04
C LEU A 321 14.51 -21.32 -4.83
N THR A 322 13.88 -22.21 -4.05
CA THR A 322 12.47 -22.09 -3.67
C THR A 322 12.28 -22.26 -2.16
N GLY A 323 11.08 -21.92 -1.68
CA GLY A 323 10.67 -22.09 -0.29
C GLY A 323 11.50 -21.28 0.71
N ASP A 324 11.65 -21.84 1.91
CA ASP A 324 12.31 -21.18 3.04
C ASP A 324 13.79 -20.88 2.74
N VAL A 325 14.48 -21.77 2.02
CA VAL A 325 15.89 -21.58 1.62
C VAL A 325 16.06 -20.35 0.73
N ALA A 326 15.17 -20.15 -0.25
CA ALA A 326 15.18 -18.96 -1.09
C ALA A 326 15.01 -17.68 -0.29
N VAL A 327 14.06 -17.67 0.65
CA VAL A 327 13.81 -16.50 1.48
C VAL A 327 14.98 -16.22 2.41
N GLN A 328 15.54 -17.23 3.08
CA GLN A 328 16.72 -17.03 3.94
C GLN A 328 17.90 -16.47 3.16
N ARG A 329 18.22 -17.05 1.99
CA ARG A 329 19.30 -16.54 1.11
C ARG A 329 19.05 -15.11 0.64
N PHE A 330 17.81 -14.77 0.32
CA PHE A 330 17.45 -13.41 -0.02
C PHE A 330 17.65 -12.44 1.17
N LEU A 331 17.16 -12.81 2.36
CA LEU A 331 17.27 -11.99 3.57
C LEU A 331 18.72 -11.75 4.01
N ASP A 332 19.63 -12.69 3.72
CA ASP A 332 21.05 -12.56 4.02
C ASP A 332 21.75 -11.46 3.19
N VAL A 333 21.26 -11.19 1.97
CA VAL A 333 21.95 -10.31 1.02
C VAL A 333 21.30 -8.93 0.83
N VAL A 334 20.07 -8.73 1.30
CA VAL A 334 19.36 -7.44 1.15
C VAL A 334 19.37 -6.60 2.42
N THR A 335 19.29 -5.28 2.28
CA THR A 335 19.03 -4.36 3.40
C THR A 335 17.54 -4.36 3.73
N LYS A 336 17.20 -4.63 4.99
CA LYS A 336 15.83 -4.86 5.48
C LYS A 336 15.41 -3.69 6.36
N VAL A 337 14.39 -2.95 5.97
CA VAL A 337 13.95 -1.74 6.67
C VAL A 337 12.47 -1.82 7.04
N MET A 338 12.17 -1.39 8.26
CA MET A 338 10.80 -1.15 8.69
C MET A 338 10.69 0.15 9.46
N PHE A 339 9.48 0.71 9.49
CA PHE A 339 9.14 1.82 10.37
C PHE A 339 7.98 1.44 11.29
N THR A 340 7.99 2.00 12.49
CA THR A 340 6.92 1.87 13.48
C THR A 340 6.47 3.24 14.00
N ARG A 341 5.38 3.26 14.76
CA ARG A 341 4.82 4.46 15.40
C ARG A 341 4.17 4.05 16.71
N GLN A 342 4.13 4.95 17.68
CA GLN A 342 3.41 4.70 18.92
C GLN A 342 1.96 4.24 18.64
N PRO A 343 1.53 3.06 19.15
CA PRO A 343 0.26 2.41 18.76
C PRO A 343 -0.99 3.27 18.95
N TYR A 344 -1.14 3.95 20.08
CA TYR A 344 -2.31 4.80 20.36
C TYR A 344 -2.41 5.96 19.35
N SER A 345 -1.28 6.58 19.01
CA SER A 345 -1.19 7.65 18.01
C SER A 345 -1.45 7.15 16.59
N LYS A 346 -1.00 5.93 16.26
CA LYS A 346 -1.30 5.24 14.99
C LYS A 346 -2.80 5.03 14.83
N LEU A 347 -3.47 4.50 15.86
CA LEU A 347 -4.91 4.22 15.85
C LEU A 347 -5.76 5.49 15.75
N LEU A 348 -5.44 6.55 16.50
CA LEU A 348 -6.12 7.84 16.37
C LEU A 348 -5.98 8.42 14.96
N SER A 349 -4.75 8.40 14.42
CA SER A 349 -4.46 8.82 13.05
C SER A 349 -5.25 8.01 12.01
N ALA A 350 -5.43 6.71 12.23
CA ALA A 350 -6.20 5.84 11.35
C ALA A 350 -7.71 6.12 11.42
N TYR A 351 -8.28 6.26 12.63
CA TYR A 351 -9.68 6.63 12.83
C TYR A 351 -10.00 7.97 12.19
N VAL A 352 -9.18 8.99 12.48
CA VAL A 352 -9.40 10.35 11.98
C VAL A 352 -9.41 10.37 10.46
N ASP A 353 -8.48 9.63 9.84
CA ASP A 353 -8.31 9.59 8.39
C ASP A 353 -9.38 8.76 7.67
N LYS A 354 -9.80 7.62 8.25
CA LYS A 354 -10.68 6.65 7.57
C LYS A 354 -12.14 6.80 7.93
N LEU A 355 -12.48 7.11 9.17
CA LEU A 355 -13.87 7.05 9.67
C LEU A 355 -14.43 8.41 10.05
N TYR A 356 -13.63 9.27 10.70
CA TYR A 356 -14.08 10.60 11.10
C TYR A 356 -14.18 11.55 9.89
N SER A 357 -13.09 11.65 9.10
CA SER A 357 -13.03 12.49 7.91
C SER A 357 -14.05 12.06 6.84
N PRO A 358 -14.52 12.97 5.98
CA PRO A 358 -15.46 12.64 4.92
C PRO A 358 -14.91 11.60 3.93
N ASN A 359 -15.22 10.33 4.17
CA ASN A 359 -14.67 9.20 3.43
C ASN A 359 -15.74 8.13 3.20
N PRO A 360 -16.59 8.29 2.16
CA PRO A 360 -17.72 7.39 1.91
C PRO A 360 -17.30 5.94 1.63
N PHE A 361 -16.06 5.72 1.15
CA PHE A 361 -15.54 4.37 0.97
C PHE A 361 -15.39 3.63 2.30
N PHE A 362 -14.70 4.22 3.27
CA PHE A 362 -14.50 3.58 4.58
C PHE A 362 -15.75 3.60 5.46
N TRP A 363 -16.61 4.61 5.33
CA TRP A 363 -17.94 4.60 5.93
C TRP A 363 -18.74 3.38 5.46
N GLY A 364 -18.75 3.12 4.15
CA GLY A 364 -19.44 1.97 3.57
C GLY A 364 -18.80 0.61 3.91
N LYS A 365 -17.46 0.52 3.84
CA LYS A 365 -16.65 -0.69 4.04
C LYS A 365 -16.64 -1.15 5.50
N ILE A 366 -16.41 -0.22 6.43
CA ILE A 366 -16.17 -0.52 7.85
C ILE A 366 -17.21 0.19 8.73
N GLY A 367 -17.47 1.48 8.48
CA GLY A 367 -18.31 2.28 9.37
C GLY A 367 -19.71 1.69 9.60
N ARG A 368 -20.38 1.24 8.53
CA ARG A 368 -21.70 0.59 8.65
C ARG A 368 -21.67 -0.71 9.45
N HIS A 369 -20.59 -1.47 9.37
CA HIS A 369 -20.43 -2.69 10.17
C HIS A 369 -20.28 -2.33 11.66
N ILE A 370 -19.46 -1.33 11.97
CA ILE A 370 -19.27 -0.85 13.34
C ILE A 370 -20.60 -0.40 13.94
N VAL A 371 -21.34 0.47 13.23
CA VAL A 371 -22.65 0.96 13.70
C VAL A 371 -23.61 -0.19 13.98
N ARG A 372 -23.76 -1.15 13.05
CA ARG A 372 -24.71 -2.26 13.23
C ARG A 372 -24.34 -3.18 14.38
N LYS A 373 -23.05 -3.35 14.65
CA LYS A 373 -22.57 -4.31 15.64
C LYS A 373 -22.49 -3.73 17.05
N PHE A 374 -22.03 -2.49 17.19
CA PHE A 374 -21.68 -1.94 18.51
C PHE A 374 -22.62 -0.84 19.00
N ARG A 375 -23.44 -0.24 18.13
CA ARG A 375 -24.35 0.84 18.52
C ARG A 375 -25.69 0.27 18.98
N SER A 376 -26.14 0.71 20.16
CA SER A 376 -27.51 0.45 20.60
C SER A 376 -28.49 1.37 19.86
N ARG A 377 -29.56 0.80 19.30
CA ARG A 377 -30.66 1.52 18.61
C ARG A 377 -30.17 2.56 17.57
N PRO A 378 -29.37 2.18 16.57
CA PRO A 378 -28.86 3.12 15.57
C PRO A 378 -29.99 3.66 14.68
N SER A 379 -29.91 4.94 14.30
CA SER A 379 -30.84 5.51 13.30
C SER A 379 -30.70 4.81 11.95
N ALA A 380 -31.78 4.78 11.16
CA ALA A 380 -31.74 4.23 9.80
C ALA A 380 -30.64 4.88 8.95
N LYS A 381 -30.42 6.18 9.12
CA LYS A 381 -29.35 6.94 8.45
C LYS A 381 -27.96 6.47 8.89
N SER A 382 -27.72 6.27 10.18
CA SER A 382 -26.45 5.75 10.71
C SER A 382 -26.16 4.34 10.17
N VAL A 383 -27.16 3.46 10.13
CA VAL A 383 -27.04 2.09 9.56
C VAL A 383 -26.75 2.11 8.06
N ALA A 384 -27.39 3.02 7.32
CA ALA A 384 -27.23 3.15 5.88
C ALA A 384 -25.89 3.77 5.49
N CYS A 385 -25.39 4.73 6.28
CA CYS A 385 -24.22 5.53 5.95
C CYS A 385 -22.94 5.11 6.67
N GLY A 386 -22.97 4.81 7.98
CA GLY A 386 -21.77 4.51 8.77
C GLY A 386 -20.81 5.70 8.95
N HIS A 387 -21.28 6.91 8.67
CA HIS A 387 -20.52 8.17 8.65
C HIS A 387 -20.28 8.80 10.03
N ASP A 388 -20.97 8.32 11.04
CA ASP A 388 -21.05 8.89 12.39
C ASP A 388 -20.49 7.92 13.44
N VAL A 389 -19.57 7.03 13.04
CA VAL A 389 -18.85 6.15 13.97
C VAL A 389 -18.04 6.98 14.95
N THR A 390 -18.25 6.73 16.24
CA THR A 390 -17.50 7.37 17.33
C THR A 390 -16.15 6.69 17.56
N PHE A 391 -15.22 7.39 18.20
CA PHE A 391 -13.92 6.81 18.52
C PHE A 391 -14.00 5.58 19.45
N PRO A 392 -14.84 5.54 20.50
CA PRO A 392 -15.02 4.33 21.32
C PRO A 392 -15.57 3.13 20.53
N GLU A 393 -16.53 3.34 19.63
CA GLU A 393 -17.04 2.26 18.77
C GLU A 393 -15.96 1.74 17.81
N PHE A 394 -15.09 2.63 17.31
CA PHE A 394 -13.93 2.23 16.53
C PHE A 394 -12.94 1.38 17.36
N VAL A 395 -12.66 1.75 18.61
CA VAL A 395 -11.78 0.96 19.50
C VAL A 395 -12.36 -0.44 19.73
N LYS A 396 -13.66 -0.55 20.02
CA LYS A 396 -14.35 -1.85 20.14
C LYS A 396 -14.21 -2.70 18.88
N TYR A 397 -14.34 -2.08 17.71
CA TYR A 397 -14.10 -2.78 16.44
C TYR A 397 -12.66 -3.28 16.30
N VAL A 398 -11.65 -2.48 16.68
CA VAL A 398 -10.25 -2.91 16.63
C VAL A 398 -10.02 -4.13 17.52
N ILE A 399 -10.46 -4.07 18.78
CA ILE A 399 -10.38 -5.17 19.75
C ILE A 399 -11.05 -6.43 19.19
N GLU A 400 -12.29 -6.31 18.74
CA GLU A 400 -13.08 -7.43 18.22
C GLU A 400 -12.46 -8.03 16.95
N SER A 401 -11.87 -7.19 16.09
CA SER A 401 -11.20 -7.63 14.86
C SER A 401 -9.96 -8.47 15.16
N GLN A 402 -9.32 -8.29 16.31
CA GLN A 402 -8.23 -9.16 16.77
C GLN A 402 -8.74 -10.50 17.34
N ARG A 403 -9.96 -10.52 17.91
CA ARG A 403 -10.59 -11.74 18.47
C ARG A 403 -11.12 -12.70 17.42
N SER A 404 -11.87 -12.18 16.44
CA SER A 404 -12.95 -12.98 15.83
C SER A 404 -12.64 -13.58 14.46
N ASP A 405 -11.74 -12.98 13.67
CA ASP A 405 -11.33 -13.50 12.35
C ASP A 405 -10.21 -12.61 11.76
N LYS A 406 -9.03 -13.19 11.55
CA LYS A 406 -7.88 -12.48 10.97
C LYS A 406 -8.16 -11.91 9.56
N GLY A 407 -9.13 -12.46 8.84
CA GLY A 407 -9.49 -12.08 7.46
C GLY A 407 -10.31 -10.79 7.30
N LYS A 408 -10.84 -10.21 8.38
CA LYS A 408 -11.65 -8.98 8.36
C LYS A 408 -10.93 -7.74 8.93
N ARG A 409 -9.64 -7.87 9.21
CA ARG A 409 -8.84 -6.79 9.78
C ARG A 409 -8.40 -5.85 8.68
N ASP A 410 -8.62 -4.56 8.90
CA ASP A 410 -8.06 -3.54 8.04
C ASP A 410 -6.61 -3.27 8.47
N GLU A 411 -5.71 -3.34 7.49
CA GLU A 411 -4.27 -3.12 7.64
C GLU A 411 -3.94 -1.76 8.28
N HIS A 412 -4.79 -0.73 8.13
CA HIS A 412 -4.54 0.57 8.77
C HIS A 412 -4.59 0.51 10.29
N PHE A 413 -5.36 -0.45 10.83
CA PHE A 413 -5.57 -0.59 12.26
C PHE A 413 -4.66 -1.66 12.86
N MET A 414 -4.30 -2.71 12.12
CA MET A 414 -3.47 -3.84 12.56
C MET A 414 -2.16 -3.42 13.30
N PRO A 415 -1.73 -4.16 14.34
CA PRO A 415 -0.41 -3.99 14.95
C PRO A 415 0.73 -4.10 13.94
N VAL A 416 1.80 -3.32 14.14
CA VAL A 416 2.97 -3.32 13.26
C VAL A 416 3.73 -4.65 13.38
N TYR A 417 3.79 -5.24 14.58
CA TYR A 417 4.31 -6.59 14.81
C TYR A 417 3.69 -7.60 13.86
N GLU A 418 2.38 -7.50 13.63
CA GLU A 418 1.69 -8.44 12.77
C GLU A 418 1.86 -8.14 11.28
N GLN A 419 1.87 -6.86 10.88
CA GLN A 419 2.11 -6.48 9.49
C GLN A 419 3.52 -6.81 9.02
N CYS A 420 4.51 -6.55 9.86
CA CYS A 420 5.92 -6.62 9.47
C CYS A 420 6.63 -7.87 9.96
N LYS A 421 6.04 -8.65 10.88
CA LYS A 421 6.65 -9.90 11.38
C LYS A 421 8.13 -9.74 11.79
N PRO A 422 8.45 -8.79 12.68
CA PRO A 422 9.83 -8.46 13.05
C PRO A 422 10.57 -9.62 13.73
N CYS A 423 9.88 -10.64 14.23
CA CYS A 423 10.52 -11.84 14.79
C CYS A 423 10.90 -12.90 13.76
N ASP A 424 10.36 -12.78 12.55
CA ASP A 424 10.64 -13.67 11.41
C ASP A 424 11.60 -13.00 10.44
N ILE A 425 11.51 -11.67 10.26
CA ILE A 425 12.39 -10.88 9.39
C ILE A 425 13.41 -10.12 10.25
N PRO A 426 14.72 -10.40 10.12
CA PRO A 426 15.76 -9.72 10.89
C PRO A 426 16.05 -8.34 10.30
N TYR A 427 15.23 -7.34 10.62
CA TYR A 427 15.39 -5.97 10.11
C TYR A 427 16.74 -5.34 10.49
N ASP A 428 17.41 -4.73 9.52
CA ASP A 428 18.68 -4.03 9.72
C ASP A 428 18.45 -2.61 10.27
N ILE A 429 17.38 -1.95 9.81
CA ILE A 429 17.00 -0.61 10.29
C ILE A 429 15.53 -0.62 10.74
N ILE A 430 15.31 -0.23 11.99
CA ILE A 430 13.99 -0.07 12.60
C ILE A 430 13.79 1.42 12.87
N GLY A 431 13.08 2.10 11.98
CA GLY A 431 12.76 3.52 12.12
C GLY A 431 11.50 3.77 12.96
N LYS A 432 11.37 4.97 13.53
CA LYS A 432 10.15 5.43 14.23
C LYS A 432 9.66 6.74 13.62
N ILE A 433 8.35 6.99 13.66
CA ILE A 433 7.80 8.30 13.28
C ILE A 433 8.28 9.41 14.22
N GLU A 434 8.53 9.08 15.47
CA GLU A 434 9.01 9.98 16.51
C GLU A 434 10.46 10.44 16.26
N SER A 435 11.28 9.61 15.59
CA SER A 435 12.65 9.90 15.14
C SER A 435 12.78 9.88 13.62
N PHE A 436 11.71 10.23 12.91
CA PHE A 436 11.60 10.01 11.46
C PHE A 436 12.74 10.65 10.67
N LYS A 437 13.14 11.87 11.05
CA LYS A 437 14.21 12.63 10.40
C LYS A 437 15.55 11.89 10.39
N THR A 438 15.99 11.47 11.56
CA THR A 438 17.26 10.75 11.74
C THR A 438 17.21 9.37 11.11
N ASP A 439 16.08 8.67 11.23
CA ASP A 439 15.93 7.32 10.69
C ASP A 439 15.85 7.29 9.16
N VAL A 440 15.20 8.27 8.52
CA VAL A 440 15.21 8.41 7.06
C VAL A 440 16.62 8.73 6.56
N ALA A 441 17.34 9.63 7.24
CA ALA A 441 18.72 9.97 6.87
C ALA A 441 19.63 8.73 6.91
N LEU A 442 19.48 7.88 7.92
CA LEU A 442 20.21 6.60 8.01
C LEU A 442 19.90 5.69 6.81
N VAL A 443 18.63 5.45 6.50
CA VAL A 443 18.24 4.60 5.37
C VAL A 443 18.74 5.18 4.04
N MET A 444 18.70 6.50 3.88
CA MET A 444 19.19 7.15 2.65
C MET A 444 20.70 7.04 2.49
N SER A 445 21.44 7.04 3.60
CA SER A 445 22.89 6.79 3.57
C SER A 445 23.25 5.38 3.08
N GLU A 446 22.40 4.37 3.36
CA GLU A 446 22.57 3.01 2.81
C GLU A 446 22.45 2.97 1.28
N PHE A 447 21.68 3.89 0.70
CA PHE A 447 21.55 4.07 -0.74
C PHE A 447 22.62 5.01 -1.33
N GLY A 448 23.59 5.46 -0.53
CA GLY A 448 24.65 6.38 -0.95
C GLY A 448 24.20 7.85 -1.04
N PHE A 449 23.04 8.20 -0.47
CA PHE A 449 22.54 9.58 -0.45
C PHE A 449 22.76 10.22 0.91
N ASN A 450 23.54 11.31 0.95
CA ASN A 450 23.71 12.10 2.15
C ASN A 450 22.66 13.21 2.19
N LEU A 451 21.66 13.08 3.07
CA LEU A 451 20.60 14.07 3.21
C LEU A 451 21.02 15.17 4.17
N SER A 452 21.07 16.41 3.68
CA SER A 452 21.25 17.57 4.53
C SER A 452 20.02 17.83 5.40
N GLN A 453 20.25 18.47 6.55
CA GLN A 453 19.19 18.88 7.45
C GLN A 453 18.16 19.80 6.77
N SER A 454 18.61 20.77 5.98
CA SER A 454 17.75 21.75 5.30
C SER A 454 16.86 21.10 4.24
N THR A 455 17.39 20.13 3.48
CA THR A 455 16.59 19.35 2.53
C THR A 455 15.48 18.58 3.24
N PHE A 456 15.80 17.95 4.37
CA PHE A 456 14.79 17.21 5.13
C PHE A 456 13.72 18.13 5.75
N ASP A 457 14.11 19.28 6.27
CA ASP A 457 13.17 20.25 6.84
C ASP A 457 12.20 20.79 5.78
N SER A 458 12.70 21.01 4.55
CA SER A 458 11.87 21.31 3.39
C SER A 458 10.86 20.17 3.09
N TRP A 459 11.31 18.92 3.09
CA TRP A 459 10.42 17.78 2.89
C TRP A 459 9.35 17.65 3.99
N LEU A 460 9.69 17.92 5.25
CA LEU A 460 8.72 17.95 6.34
C LEU A 460 7.65 19.03 6.12
N GLN A 461 8.03 20.21 5.65
CA GLN A 461 7.07 21.26 5.30
C GLN A 461 6.15 20.82 4.16
N LEU A 462 6.72 20.24 3.09
CA LEU A 462 5.96 19.72 1.95
C LEU A 462 5.02 18.57 2.36
N SER A 463 5.38 17.78 3.36
CA SER A 463 4.53 16.71 3.90
C SER A 463 3.21 17.20 4.46
N GLU A 464 3.22 18.38 5.10
CA GLU A 464 2.01 18.95 5.66
C GLU A 464 1.18 19.64 4.59
N VAL A 465 1.81 20.25 3.58
CA VAL A 465 1.12 20.75 2.38
C VAL A 465 0.39 19.61 1.65
N ASP A 466 1.06 18.48 1.44
CA ASP A 466 0.49 17.27 0.83
C ASP A 466 -0.68 16.75 1.68
N ALA A 467 -0.52 16.71 3.01
CA ALA A 467 -1.60 16.28 3.92
C ALA A 467 -2.82 17.21 3.91
N ILE A 468 -2.63 18.53 3.79
CA ILE A 468 -3.72 19.51 3.61
C ILE A 468 -4.43 19.24 2.29
N SER A 469 -3.66 19.17 1.20
CA SER A 469 -4.17 18.97 -0.16
C SER A 469 -4.99 17.69 -0.29
N ASP A 470 -4.48 16.55 0.20
CA ASP A 470 -5.16 15.26 0.18
C ASP A 470 -6.45 15.29 1.01
N SER A 471 -6.40 15.88 2.21
CA SER A 471 -7.54 15.96 3.12
C SER A 471 -8.69 16.84 2.61
N ILE A 472 -8.42 17.73 1.64
CA ILE A 472 -9.42 18.61 1.02
C ILE A 472 -9.85 18.06 -0.34
N THR A 473 -8.90 17.76 -1.22
CA THR A 473 -9.18 17.41 -2.62
C THR A 473 -10.01 16.13 -2.73
N SER A 474 -9.70 15.10 -1.95
CA SER A 474 -10.42 13.82 -2.01
C SER A 474 -11.90 13.93 -1.61
N PRO A 475 -12.27 14.54 -0.46
CA PRO A 475 -13.66 14.81 -0.13
C PRO A 475 -14.43 15.61 -1.19
N TYR A 476 -13.81 16.63 -1.80
CA TYR A 476 -14.46 17.43 -2.84
C TYR A 476 -14.80 16.59 -4.07
N GLY A 477 -13.90 15.69 -4.47
CA GLY A 477 -14.16 14.70 -5.54
C GLY A 477 -15.31 13.73 -5.21
N TRP A 478 -15.55 13.46 -3.93
CA TRP A 478 -16.60 12.56 -3.46
C TRP A 478 -17.87 13.25 -2.94
N ARG A 479 -18.00 14.57 -3.15
CA ARG A 479 -19.08 15.39 -2.59
C ARG A 479 -20.47 14.77 -2.79
N ARG A 480 -20.78 14.29 -4.00
CA ARG A 480 -22.08 13.66 -4.34
C ARG A 480 -22.44 12.46 -3.46
N HIS A 481 -21.45 11.75 -2.93
CA HIS A 481 -21.66 10.62 -2.01
C HIS A 481 -21.73 11.09 -0.56
N ILE A 482 -20.89 12.07 -0.18
CA ILE A 482 -20.85 12.62 1.18
C ILE A 482 -22.20 13.27 1.54
N VAL A 483 -22.77 14.08 0.64
CA VAL A 483 -24.01 14.83 0.91
C VAL A 483 -25.25 13.96 1.14
N LYS A 484 -25.19 12.65 0.79
CA LYS A 484 -26.24 11.68 1.12
C LYS A 484 -26.28 11.35 2.62
N CYS A 485 -25.16 11.53 3.30
CA CYS A 485 -24.96 11.11 4.68
C CYS A 485 -24.74 12.32 5.61
N LEU A 486 -24.02 13.33 5.16
CA LEU A 486 -23.59 14.45 5.99
C LEU A 486 -23.83 15.77 5.27
N SER A 487 -24.19 16.85 5.96
CA SER A 487 -24.27 18.16 5.31
C SER A 487 -22.88 18.57 4.80
N TRP A 488 -22.84 19.38 3.73
CA TRP A 488 -21.55 19.76 3.15
C TRP A 488 -20.75 20.69 4.07
N GLU A 489 -21.41 21.56 4.84
CA GLU A 489 -20.76 22.38 5.87
C GLU A 489 -20.12 21.50 6.94
N GLU A 490 -20.87 20.55 7.47
CA GLU A 490 -20.38 19.62 8.49
C GLU A 490 -19.21 18.77 7.99
N ALA A 491 -19.24 18.32 6.73
CA ALA A 491 -18.09 17.64 6.11
C ALA A 491 -16.83 18.52 6.12
N ASN A 492 -16.95 19.81 5.82
CA ASN A 492 -15.82 20.75 5.82
C ASN A 492 -15.35 21.10 7.23
N ARG A 493 -16.26 21.19 8.21
CA ARG A 493 -15.91 21.31 9.63
C ARG A 493 -15.09 20.12 10.13
N ARG A 494 -15.42 18.90 9.69
CA ARG A 494 -14.60 17.71 10.00
C ARG A 494 -13.21 17.76 9.36
N ILE A 495 -13.09 18.28 8.13
CA ILE A 495 -11.78 18.50 7.48
C ILE A 495 -10.97 19.54 8.27
N TRP A 496 -11.59 20.64 8.70
CA TRP A 496 -10.96 21.64 9.57
C TRP A 496 -10.48 21.03 10.89
N ARG A 497 -11.34 20.26 11.56
CA ARG A 497 -10.98 19.59 12.82
C ARG A 497 -9.87 18.54 12.63
N LYS A 498 -9.81 17.85 11.48
CA LYS A 498 -8.67 17.00 11.12
C LYS A 498 -7.35 17.79 11.13
N MET A 499 -7.35 19.01 10.58
CA MET A 499 -6.17 19.87 10.59
C MET A 499 -5.78 20.34 12.00
N GLN A 500 -6.77 20.60 12.86
CA GLN A 500 -6.52 20.89 14.27
C GLN A 500 -5.91 19.68 14.99
N ILE A 501 -6.45 18.48 14.82
CA ILE A 501 -5.89 17.25 15.41
C ILE A 501 -4.44 17.01 14.92
N ARG A 502 -4.14 17.37 13.66
CA ARG A 502 -2.79 17.29 13.10
C ARG A 502 -1.83 18.38 13.59
N GLY A 503 -2.30 19.37 14.36
CA GLY A 503 -1.50 20.51 14.78
C GLY A 503 -1.05 21.38 13.59
N ILE A 504 -1.91 21.51 12.57
CA ILE A 504 -1.73 22.42 11.43
C ILE A 504 -2.49 23.72 11.70
N ILE A 505 -3.72 23.61 12.19
CA ILE A 505 -4.58 24.72 12.61
C ILE A 505 -4.59 24.75 14.14
N ASP A 506 -4.61 25.95 14.73
CA ASP A 506 -4.76 26.11 16.18
C ASP A 506 -6.09 25.50 16.66
N LYS A 507 -6.07 24.69 17.72
CA LYS A 507 -7.31 24.10 18.28
C LYS A 507 -8.36 25.14 18.68
N LYS A 508 -7.95 26.38 18.96
CA LYS A 508 -8.83 27.50 19.32
C LYS A 508 -9.37 28.26 18.11
N GLU A 509 -8.82 28.03 16.91
CA GLU A 509 -9.28 28.72 15.71
C GLU A 509 -10.59 28.10 15.20
N GLU A 510 -11.66 28.89 15.22
CA GLU A 510 -12.99 28.48 14.76
C GLU A 510 -13.01 28.24 13.25
N PHE A 511 -13.91 27.34 12.82
CA PHE A 511 -14.16 27.15 11.39
C PHE A 511 -14.75 28.43 10.78
N PRO A 512 -14.21 28.95 9.66
CA PRO A 512 -14.62 30.23 9.07
C PRO A 512 -15.98 30.15 8.36
N ARG A 513 -17.05 29.97 9.14
CA ARG A 513 -18.43 29.74 8.67
C ARG A 513 -18.94 30.87 7.78
N ARG A 514 -18.65 32.13 8.14
CA ARG A 514 -19.07 33.31 7.36
C ARG A 514 -18.54 33.29 5.93
N ASN A 515 -17.37 32.71 5.72
CA ASN A 515 -16.71 32.63 4.42
C ASN A 515 -16.99 31.28 3.71
N PHE A 516 -17.80 30.39 4.29
CA PHE A 516 -17.99 29.04 3.78
C PHE A 516 -18.45 29.01 2.32
N SER A 517 -19.38 29.89 1.93
CA SER A 517 -19.86 30.03 0.55
C SER A 517 -18.74 30.28 -0.46
N HIS A 518 -17.66 30.96 -0.06
CA HIS A 518 -16.55 31.31 -0.94
C HIS A 518 -15.66 30.11 -1.29
N PHE A 519 -15.56 29.13 -0.39
CA PHE A 519 -14.69 27.96 -0.58
C PHE A 519 -15.45 26.62 -0.64
N SER A 520 -16.76 26.61 -0.40
CA SER A 520 -17.57 25.38 -0.40
C SER A 520 -17.56 24.63 -1.73
N TYR A 521 -17.25 25.28 -2.85
CA TYR A 521 -17.19 24.65 -4.18
C TYR A 521 -15.77 24.55 -4.77
N SER A 522 -14.76 25.10 -4.08
CA SER A 522 -13.40 25.17 -4.61
C SER A 522 -12.41 24.55 -3.62
N PRO A 523 -11.81 23.39 -3.94
CA PRO A 523 -10.81 22.77 -3.08
C PRO A 523 -9.55 23.63 -2.97
N SER A 524 -9.18 24.36 -4.03
CA SER A 524 -8.03 25.28 -4.00
C SER A 524 -8.25 26.45 -3.05
N LYS A 525 -9.44 27.08 -3.08
CA LYS A 525 -9.78 28.15 -2.12
C LYS A 525 -9.80 27.64 -0.69
N PHE A 526 -10.32 26.45 -0.43
CA PHE A 526 -10.30 25.91 0.94
C PHE A 526 -8.88 25.56 1.39
N THR A 527 -8.06 25.04 0.48
CA THR A 527 -6.62 24.81 0.73
C THR A 527 -5.92 26.10 1.12
N GLN A 528 -6.19 27.19 0.41
CA GLN A 528 -5.65 28.51 0.74
C GLN A 528 -6.08 28.95 2.14
N VAL A 529 -7.35 28.83 2.50
CA VAL A 529 -7.86 29.19 3.84
C VAL A 529 -7.13 28.41 4.94
N VAL A 530 -6.90 27.11 4.73
CA VAL A 530 -6.15 26.27 5.68
C VAL A 530 -4.67 26.65 5.74
N GLN A 531 -4.05 26.95 4.59
CA GLN A 531 -2.65 27.39 4.53
C GLN A 531 -2.44 28.73 5.24
N GLU A 532 -3.34 29.69 5.07
CA GLU A 532 -3.30 30.98 5.77
C GLU A 532 -3.40 30.81 7.29
N SER A 533 -4.27 29.91 7.77
CA SER A 533 -4.33 29.53 9.19
C SER A 533 -3.03 28.89 9.67
N TRP A 534 -2.48 27.97 8.88
CA TRP A 534 -1.21 27.33 9.21
C TRP A 534 -0.05 28.31 9.28
N ASP A 535 0.02 29.28 8.37
CA ASP A 535 1.03 30.34 8.38
C ASP A 535 0.90 31.26 9.60
N ARG A 536 -0.32 31.54 10.07
CA ARG A 536 -0.55 32.24 11.35
C ARG A 536 -0.10 31.39 12.53
N PHE A 537 -0.41 30.10 12.52
CA PHE A 537 -0.05 29.19 13.62
C PHE A 537 1.46 29.03 13.76
N LYS A 538 2.19 28.87 12.64
CA LYS A 538 3.67 28.82 12.63
C LYS A 538 4.30 30.07 13.27
N ARG A 539 3.71 31.26 13.05
CA ARG A 539 4.20 32.53 13.62
C ARG A 539 4.03 32.65 15.13
N ARG A 540 3.08 31.94 15.74
CA ARG A 540 2.79 32.01 17.18
C ARG A 540 3.72 31.16 18.05
N ASN A 541 4.63 30.38 17.45
CA ASN A 541 5.51 29.43 18.13
C ASN A 541 4.78 28.46 19.09
N THR A 542 3.51 28.16 18.81
CA THR A 542 2.70 27.25 19.63
C THR A 542 3.20 25.81 19.46
N SER A 543 3.28 25.04 20.55
CA SER A 543 3.75 23.65 20.51
C SER A 543 2.75 22.74 19.77
N ARG A 544 3.09 22.39 18.52
CA ARG A 544 2.36 21.39 17.71
C ARG A 544 2.28 20.04 18.43
N SER A 545 3.34 19.66 19.15
CA SER A 545 3.43 18.41 19.89
C SER A 545 2.46 18.38 21.06
N ALA A 546 2.34 19.49 21.80
CA ALA A 546 1.39 19.62 22.91
C ALA A 546 -0.06 19.48 22.42
N GLN A 547 -0.43 20.18 21.34
CA GLN A 547 -1.79 20.08 20.78
C GLN A 547 -2.11 18.65 20.29
N LYS A 548 -1.16 17.96 19.65
CA LYS A 548 -1.34 16.55 19.24
C LYS A 548 -1.53 15.63 20.45
N THR A 549 -0.76 15.86 21.52
CA THR A 549 -0.84 15.09 22.77
C THR A 549 -2.18 15.30 23.46
N GLU A 550 -2.69 16.53 23.45
CA GLU A 550 -4.02 16.85 23.98
C GLU A 550 -5.14 16.25 23.13
N ALA A 551 -5.01 16.24 21.80
CA ALA A 551 -5.93 15.54 20.90
C ALA A 551 -6.01 14.05 21.24
N LEU A 552 -4.84 13.44 21.46
CA LEU A 552 -4.70 12.04 21.85
C LEU A 552 -5.41 11.78 23.19
N THR A 553 -5.08 12.57 24.20
CA THR A 553 -5.67 12.47 25.55
C THR A 553 -7.18 12.62 25.51
N SER A 554 -7.66 13.63 24.79
CA SER A 554 -9.09 13.91 24.64
C SER A 554 -9.82 12.79 23.94
N ALA A 555 -9.24 12.20 22.88
CA ALA A 555 -9.86 11.09 22.17
C ALA A 555 -9.97 9.84 23.06
N TYR A 556 -8.88 9.45 23.73
CA TYR A 556 -8.86 8.24 24.55
C TYR A 556 -9.63 8.39 25.88
N SER A 557 -9.81 9.61 26.39
CA SER A 557 -10.70 9.86 27.54
C SER A 557 -12.16 9.44 27.29
N LEU A 558 -12.57 9.30 26.03
CA LEU A 558 -13.92 8.85 25.65
C LEU A 558 -14.07 7.31 25.71
N VAL A 559 -12.96 6.58 25.81
CA VAL A 559 -12.96 5.12 25.72
C VAL A 559 -13.10 4.52 27.13
N PRO A 560 -14.02 3.56 27.34
CA PRO A 560 -14.13 2.85 28.62
C PRO A 560 -12.79 2.24 29.05
N LYS A 561 -12.51 2.24 30.36
CA LYS A 561 -11.23 1.76 30.90
C LYS A 561 -10.99 0.30 30.55
N GLU A 562 -12.03 -0.52 30.57
CA GLU A 562 -11.98 -1.94 30.24
C GLU A 562 -11.57 -2.15 28.76
N ASP A 563 -12.13 -1.34 27.85
CA ASP A 563 -11.75 -1.38 26.43
C ASP A 563 -10.31 -0.89 26.23
N LEU A 564 -9.83 0.10 27.00
CA LEU A 564 -8.43 0.55 26.94
C LEU A 564 -7.45 -0.53 27.38
N GLU A 565 -7.77 -1.29 28.43
CA GLU A 565 -6.93 -2.41 28.88
C GLU A 565 -6.87 -3.53 27.86
N LEU A 566 -8.02 -3.92 27.30
CA LEU A 566 -8.06 -4.92 26.25
C LEU A 566 -7.28 -4.45 25.01
N LEU A 567 -7.45 -3.19 24.62
CA LEU A 567 -6.67 -2.62 23.51
C LEU A 567 -5.17 -2.66 23.81
N ARG A 568 -4.75 -2.35 25.04
CA ARG A 568 -3.34 -2.44 25.47
C ARG A 568 -2.79 -3.85 25.29
N GLU A 569 -3.54 -4.87 25.72
CA GLU A 569 -3.15 -6.27 25.60
C GLU A 569 -2.93 -6.70 24.14
N TYR A 570 -3.83 -6.31 23.23
CA TYR A 570 -3.69 -6.65 21.80
C TYR A 570 -2.50 -5.99 21.10
N TYR A 571 -1.95 -4.90 21.66
CA TYR A 571 -0.79 -4.19 21.12
C TYR A 571 0.46 -4.36 21.99
N LEU A 572 0.44 -5.27 22.98
CA LEU A 572 1.54 -5.43 23.93
C LEU A 572 2.89 -5.68 23.24
N LEU A 573 2.90 -6.53 22.20
CA LEU A 573 4.10 -6.80 21.42
C LEU A 573 4.62 -5.56 20.66
N ASP A 574 3.74 -4.69 20.15
CA ASP A 574 4.18 -3.42 19.55
C ASP A 574 4.81 -2.51 20.61
N PHE A 575 4.24 -2.45 21.82
CA PHE A 575 4.81 -1.66 22.91
C PHE A 575 6.18 -2.18 23.33
N ASP A 576 6.30 -3.49 23.53
CA ASP A 576 7.52 -4.11 24.04
C ASP A 576 8.64 -4.12 23.00
N ILE A 577 8.39 -4.59 21.78
CA ILE A 577 9.41 -4.68 20.71
C ILE A 577 9.95 -3.29 20.38
N PHE A 578 9.04 -2.31 20.23
CA PHE A 578 9.44 -0.98 19.78
C PHE A 578 9.75 -0.02 20.94
N GLY A 579 9.64 -0.47 22.19
CA GLY A 579 9.97 0.33 23.38
C GLY A 579 9.10 1.57 23.53
N TYR A 580 7.79 1.39 23.46
CA TYR A 580 6.81 2.41 23.80
C TYR A 580 6.19 2.08 25.17
N PRO A 581 5.87 3.09 25.99
CA PRO A 581 5.10 2.83 27.21
C PRO A 581 3.72 2.29 26.83
N SER A 582 3.36 1.13 27.39
CA SER A 582 2.04 0.50 27.18
C SER A 582 0.92 1.19 27.98
N ARG A 583 1.28 1.96 29.02
CA ARG A 583 0.35 2.74 29.86
C ARG A 583 0.78 4.20 30.01
N PRO A 584 0.81 5.00 28.94
CA PRO A 584 1.19 6.41 29.07
C PRO A 584 0.09 7.22 29.76
N ASP A 585 0.47 8.19 30.60
CA ASP A 585 -0.47 9.07 31.31
C ASP A 585 -1.39 9.81 30.37
N SER A 586 -0.91 10.19 29.17
CA SER A 586 -1.69 10.83 28.12
C SER A 586 -2.85 9.98 27.57
N VAL A 587 -2.94 8.70 27.92
CA VAL A 587 -4.06 7.82 27.52
C VAL A 587 -4.87 7.37 28.74
N PHE A 588 -4.22 7.12 29.87
CA PHE A 588 -4.86 6.47 31.04
C PHE A 588 -5.24 7.43 32.18
N SER A 589 -4.81 8.69 32.17
CA SER A 589 -5.12 9.66 33.26
C SER A 589 -6.50 10.32 33.17
N GLY A 590 -7.22 10.17 32.04
CA GLY A 590 -8.62 10.57 31.89
C GLY A 590 -8.94 12.07 31.87
N ARG A 591 -7.95 12.98 31.95
CA ARG A 591 -8.23 14.43 31.98
C ARG A 591 -8.57 14.97 30.59
N LYS A 592 -9.83 15.36 30.39
CA LYS A 592 -10.32 16.00 29.15
C LYS A 592 -10.23 17.52 29.27
N THR A 593 -9.44 18.14 28.39
CA THR A 593 -9.36 19.61 28.25
C THR A 593 -9.90 20.13 26.92
N TRP A 594 -10.15 19.22 25.97
CA TRP A 594 -10.64 19.56 24.63
C TRP A 594 -11.71 18.56 24.17
N ASP A 595 -12.82 19.05 23.64
CA ASP A 595 -13.82 18.21 22.99
C ASP A 595 -13.44 17.93 21.52
N VAL A 596 -12.47 17.02 21.34
CA VAL A 596 -11.73 16.85 20.09
C VAL A 596 -12.59 16.49 18.86
N PHE A 597 -13.73 15.83 19.03
CA PHE A 597 -14.61 15.44 17.91
C PHE A 597 -15.91 16.26 17.80
N ASN A 598 -16.10 17.26 18.66
CA ASN A 598 -17.25 18.16 18.56
C ASN A 598 -16.92 19.30 17.60
N VAL A 599 -17.68 19.39 16.52
CA VAL A 599 -17.51 20.36 15.42
C VAL A 599 -18.54 21.49 15.45
N SER A 600 -19.42 21.47 16.46
CA SER A 600 -20.42 22.52 16.69
C SER A 600 -19.80 23.75 17.36
N SER A 601 -18.72 23.54 18.13
CA SER A 601 -17.91 24.56 18.79
C SER A 601 -16.92 25.22 17.85
#